data_AF-A0A382QPG3-F1
#
_entry.id   AF-A0A382QPG3-F1
#
_cell.length_a   1.000
_cell.length_b   1.000
_cell.length_c   1.000
_cell.angle_alpha   90.00
_cell.angle_beta   90.00
_cell.angle_gamma   90.00
#
_symmetry.space_group_name_H-M   'P 1'
#
loop_
_entity.id
_entity.type
_entity.pdbx_description
1 polymer ?
#
loop_
_entity_poly.entity_id
_entity_poly.type
_entity_poly.pdbx_seq_one_letter_code
_entity_poly.pdbx_strand_id
1 'polypeptide(L)'
;MSKPLNNKVEFGQVPMLIRIGEAERLFGISRSRLMKLVKAGKVRTIRLGERGQHRFPVFELASALGMGEMVPRLAIPIGRELLRNIDA
;
A
#
# COMPACT_ATOMS: atom_id res chain seq x y z
N MET A 1 19.04 30.68 7.03
CA MET A 1 19.06 29.20 7.04
C MET A 1 17.63 28.70 7.12
N SER A 2 17.08 28.12 6.05
CA SER A 2 15.72 27.57 6.06
C SER A 2 15.70 26.26 6.86
N LYS A 3 14.83 26.16 7.87
CA LYS A 3 14.60 24.92 8.59
C LYS A 3 14.19 23.84 7.58
N PRO A 4 14.76 22.62 7.60
CA PRO A 4 14.26 21.55 6.76
C PRO A 4 12.81 21.27 7.16
N LEU A 5 11.88 21.44 6.21
CA LEU A 5 10.50 20.95 6.32
C LEU A 5 10.57 19.44 6.44
N ASN A 6 10.50 18.94 7.67
CA ASN A 6 10.47 17.52 7.96
C ASN A 6 9.02 17.06 7.98
N ASN A 7 8.40 17.03 6.80
CA ASN A 7 7.04 16.51 6.66
C ASN A 7 7.08 14.99 6.90
N LYS A 8 6.42 14.57 7.97
CA LYS A 8 6.24 13.16 8.33
C LYS A 8 4.98 12.66 7.64
N VAL A 9 5.09 11.53 6.94
CA VAL A 9 3.96 10.85 6.30
C VAL A 9 3.75 9.53 7.02
N GLU A 10 2.53 9.22 7.42
CA GLU A 10 2.24 7.97 8.12
C GLU A 10 2.32 6.77 7.17
N PHE A 11 2.88 5.64 7.62
CA PHE A 11 2.74 4.36 6.93
C PHE A 11 1.25 4.06 6.81
N GLY A 12 0.76 4.05 5.57
CA GLY A 12 -0.67 4.12 5.24
C GLY A 12 -0.95 5.13 4.13
N GLN A 13 -0.20 6.24 4.09
CA GLN A 13 -0.27 7.24 3.01
C GLN A 13 0.65 6.88 1.82
N VAL A 14 1.80 6.26 2.08
CA VAL A 14 2.62 5.64 1.01
C VAL A 14 2.18 4.18 0.88
N PRO A 15 1.54 3.78 -0.23
CA PRO A 15 1.08 2.42 -0.37
C PRO A 15 2.29 1.49 -0.58
N MET A 16 2.62 0.68 0.42
CA MET A 16 3.47 -0.48 0.19
C MET A 16 2.67 -1.43 -0.69
N LEU A 17 3.20 -1.70 -1.89
CA LEU A 17 2.52 -2.49 -2.91
C LEU A 17 3.11 -3.88 -2.99
N ILE A 18 2.26 -4.90 -2.86
CA ILE A 18 2.65 -6.30 -2.99
C ILE A 18 2.02 -6.96 -4.20
N ARG A 19 2.70 -7.99 -4.72
CA ARG A 19 2.22 -8.87 -5.78
C ARG A 19 1.19 -9.85 -5.24
N ILE A 20 0.46 -10.50 -6.15
CA ILE A 20 -0.54 -11.50 -5.78
C ILE A 20 0.03 -12.70 -5.00
N GLY A 21 1.19 -13.22 -5.42
CA GLY A 21 1.86 -14.31 -4.70
C GLY A 21 2.47 -13.88 -3.36
N GLU A 22 2.75 -12.59 -3.18
CA GLU A 22 3.16 -12.04 -1.88
C GLU A 22 1.96 -11.89 -0.95
N ALA A 23 0.81 -11.46 -1.47
CA ALA A 23 -0.44 -11.43 -0.70
C ALA A 23 -0.81 -12.82 -0.16
N GLU A 24 -0.67 -13.86 -0.98
CA GLU A 24 -0.90 -15.23 -0.57
C GLU A 24 0.05 -15.68 0.55
N ARG A 25 1.35 -15.42 0.42
CA ARG A 25 2.36 -15.79 1.43
C ARG A 25 2.23 -15.01 2.74
N LEU A 26 1.92 -13.71 2.68
CA LEU A 26 1.90 -12.83 3.85
C LEU A 26 0.57 -12.91 4.62
N PHE A 27 -0.54 -13.05 3.91
CA PHE A 27 -1.88 -12.96 4.50
C PHE A 27 -2.67 -14.27 4.44
N GLY A 28 -2.11 -15.33 3.87
CA GLY A 28 -2.80 -16.61 3.70
C GLY A 28 -4.06 -16.51 2.82
N ILE A 29 -4.15 -15.49 1.97
CA ILE A 29 -5.32 -15.26 1.12
C ILE A 29 -5.10 -15.82 -0.28
N SER A 30 -6.02 -16.69 -0.72
CA SER A 30 -5.99 -17.20 -2.08
C SER A 30 -6.24 -16.10 -3.11
N ARG A 31 -5.63 -16.25 -4.30
CA ARG A 31 -5.87 -15.37 -5.45
C ARG A 31 -7.35 -15.14 -5.73
N SER A 32 -8.18 -16.19 -5.69
CA SER A 32 -9.62 -16.07 -5.97
C SER A 32 -10.34 -15.20 -4.94
N ARG A 33 -10.01 -15.34 -3.65
CA ARG A 33 -10.59 -14.53 -2.58
C ARG A 33 -10.10 -13.08 -2.66
N LEU A 34 -8.82 -12.85 -2.95
CA LEU A 34 -8.27 -11.50 -3.15
C LEU A 34 -9.00 -10.77 -4.28
N MET A 35 -9.19 -11.41 -5.43
CA MET A 35 -9.90 -10.79 -6.55
C MET A 35 -11.40 -10.56 -6.26
N LYS A 36 -12.03 -11.38 -5.42
CA LYS A 36 -13.39 -11.10 -4.91
C LYS A 36 -13.44 -9.84 -4.05
N LEU A 37 -12.43 -9.61 -3.20
CA LEU A 37 -12.34 -8.38 -2.40
C LEU A 37 -12.16 -7.15 -3.29
N VAL A 38 -11.35 -7.25 -4.35
CA VAL A 38 -11.19 -6.19 -5.35
C VAL A 38 -12.51 -5.91 -6.07
N LYS A 39 -13.19 -6.95 -6.56
CA LYS A 39 -14.50 -6.79 -7.23
C LYS A 39 -15.55 -6.18 -6.31
N ALA A 40 -15.49 -6.48 -5.01
CA ALA A 40 -16.38 -5.92 -4.00
C ALA A 40 -15.97 -4.51 -3.53
N GLY A 41 -14.91 -3.91 -4.09
CA GLY A 41 -14.44 -2.57 -3.73
C GLY A 41 -13.76 -2.48 -2.35
N LYS A 42 -13.47 -3.62 -1.71
CA LYS A 42 -12.88 -3.66 -0.36
C LYS A 42 -11.36 -3.48 -0.35
N VAL A 43 -10.70 -3.76 -1.48
CA VAL A 43 -9.26 -3.61 -1.66
C VAL A 43 -9.03 -2.98 -3.02
N ARG A 44 -8.33 -1.84 -3.07
CA ARG A 44 -7.94 -1.25 -4.35
C ARG A 44 -6.82 -2.07 -5.00
N THR A 45 -6.75 -2.00 -6.32
CA THR A 45 -5.63 -2.59 -7.07
C THR A 45 -5.04 -1.56 -8.02
N ILE A 46 -3.71 -1.54 -8.08
CA ILE A 46 -2.94 -0.71 -9.00
C ILE A 46 -2.33 -1.64 -10.05
N ARG A 47 -2.39 -1.25 -11.32
CA ARG A 47 -1.74 -1.99 -12.40
C ARG A 47 -0.40 -1.34 -12.70
N LEU A 48 0.70 -2.07 -12.54
CA LEU A 48 2.06 -1.58 -12.79
C LEU A 48 2.80 -2.43 -13.83
N GLY A 49 3.71 -1.79 -14.58
CA GLY A 49 4.53 -2.37 -15.62
C GLY A 49 3.79 -2.56 -16.95
N GLU A 50 4.55 -2.86 -18.02
CA GLU A 50 4.04 -2.97 -19.40
C GLU A 50 2.88 -3.97 -19.57
N ARG A 51 2.87 -5.03 -18.74
CA ARG A 51 1.84 -6.08 -18.78
C ARG A 51 0.66 -5.82 -17.82
N GLY A 52 0.59 -4.65 -17.18
CA GLY A 52 -0.51 -4.28 -16.30
C GLY A 52 -0.68 -5.19 -15.08
N GLN A 53 0.43 -5.61 -14.47
CA GLN A 53 0.39 -6.57 -13.37
C GLN A 53 -0.26 -5.95 -12.13
N HIS A 54 -1.15 -6.71 -11.50
CA HIS A 54 -1.81 -6.28 -10.27
C HIS A 54 -0.82 -6.09 -9.12
N ARG A 55 -1.05 -5.02 -8.37
CA ARG A 55 -0.38 -4.65 -7.13
C ARG A 55 -1.44 -4.25 -6.11
N PHE A 56 -1.20 -4.60 -4.84
CA PHE A 56 -2.18 -4.45 -3.76
C PHE A 56 -1.54 -3.65 -2.63
N PRO A 57 -2.20 -2.57 -2.16
CA PRO A 57 -1.75 -1.86 -0.97
C PRO A 57 -1.85 -2.76 0.27
N VAL A 58 -0.73 -2.95 0.98
CA VAL A 58 -0.61 -3.81 2.16
C VAL A 58 -1.61 -3.41 3.24
N PHE A 59 -1.71 -2.12 3.55
CA PHE A 59 -2.60 -1.63 4.61
C PHE A 59 -4.08 -1.87 4.29
N GLU A 60 -4.51 -1.62 3.05
CA GLU A 60 -5.90 -1.87 2.65
C GLU A 60 -6.24 -3.35 2.67
N LEU A 61 -5.32 -4.20 2.19
CA LEU A 61 -5.51 -5.64 2.23
C LEU A 61 -5.60 -6.12 3.68
N ALA A 62 -4.68 -5.69 4.55
CA ALA A 62 -4.73 -6.03 5.96
C ALA A 62 -6.04 -5.56 6.62
N SER A 63 -6.47 -4.33 6.33
CA SER A 63 -7.72 -3.76 6.84
C SER A 63 -8.94 -4.57 6.38
N ALA A 64 -9.00 -4.96 5.10
CA ALA A 64 -10.07 -5.79 4.54
C ALA A 64 -10.12 -7.21 5.15
N LEU A 65 -9.02 -7.65 5.76
CA LEU A 65 -8.90 -8.92 6.47
C LEU A 65 -9.07 -8.79 7.99
N GLY A 66 -9.38 -7.59 8.50
CA GLY A 66 -9.50 -7.34 9.95
C GLY A 66 -8.15 -7.28 10.67
N MET A 67 -7.04 -7.15 9.93
CA MET A 67 -5.66 -7.11 10.44
C MET A 67 -5.07 -5.69 10.38
N GLY A 68 -5.91 -4.65 10.19
CA GLY A 68 -5.44 -3.27 10.04
C GLY A 68 -4.60 -2.77 11.21
N GLU A 69 -4.94 -3.17 12.43
CA GLU A 69 -4.21 -2.80 13.66
C GLU A 69 -2.87 -3.55 13.81
N MET A 70 -2.64 -4.62 13.05
CA MET A 70 -1.37 -5.35 13.04
C MET A 70 -0.35 -4.71 12.09
N VAL A 71 -0.77 -3.76 11.25
CA VAL A 71 0.14 -3.05 10.33
C VAL A 71 0.68 -1.81 11.04
N PRO A 72 2.00 -1.73 11.29
CA PRO A 72 2.58 -0.59 11.99
C PRO A 72 2.38 0.70 11.19
N ARG A 73 1.80 1.71 11.83
CA ARG A 73 1.70 3.08 11.31
C ARG A 73 2.97 3.85 11.68
N LEU A 74 4.05 3.58 10.96
CA LEU A 74 5.33 4.27 11.13
C LEU A 74 5.39 5.58 10.32
N ALA A 75 5.64 6.71 10.96
CA ALA A 75 5.92 7.95 10.22
C ALA A 75 7.24 7.85 9.47
N ILE A 76 7.22 7.87 8.13
CA ILE A 76 8.43 7.89 7.30
C ILE A 76 8.84 9.35 7.08
N PRO A 77 10.09 9.74 7.41
CA PRO A 77 10.63 11.03 6.99
C PRO A 77 10.81 11.01 5.47
N ILE A 78 10.04 11.84 4.76
CA ILE A 78 10.13 11.92 3.31
C ILE A 78 11.10 13.03 2.91
N GLY A 79 12.13 12.67 2.15
CA GLY A 79 13.05 13.64 1.54
C GLY A 79 12.36 14.51 0.47
N ARG A 80 12.96 15.67 0.15
CA ARG A 80 12.39 16.63 -0.82
C ARG A 80 12.02 16.03 -2.18
N GLU A 81 12.73 14.99 -2.61
CA GLU A 81 12.53 14.33 -3.91
C GLU A 81 11.26 13.48 -3.94
N LEU A 82 10.98 12.70 -2.89
CA LEU A 82 9.75 11.92 -2.80
C LEU A 82 8.51 12.81 -2.60
N LEU A 83 8.63 13.92 -1.87
CA LEU A 83 7.53 14.89 -1.70
C LEU A 83 7.00 15.39 -3.04
N ARG A 84 7.89 15.74 -3.98
CA ARG A 84 7.50 16.20 -5.33
C ARG A 84 6.71 15.18 -6.14
N ASN A 85 6.88 13.88 -5.86
CA ASN A 85 6.23 12.79 -6.58
C ASN A 85 4.92 12.31 -5.90
N ILE A 86 4.68 12.72 -4.66
CA ILE A 86 3.47 12.38 -3.90
C ILE A 86 2.40 13.49 -4.03
N ASP A 87 2.83 14.75 -4.15
CA ASP A 87 1.94 15.92 -4.32
C ASP A 87 1.58 16.22 -5.79
N ALA A 88 2.03 15.40 -6.76
CA ALA A 88 1.76 15.54 -8.19
C ALA A 88 0.73 14.52 -8.69
#